data_AF-A0A368VWM6-F1
#
_entry.id   AF-A0A368VWM6-F1
#
_cell.length_a   1.000
_cell.length_b   1.000
_cell.length_c   1.000
_cell.angle_alpha   90.00
_cell.angle_beta   90.00
_cell.angle_gamma   90.00
#
_symmetry.space_group_name_H-M   'P 1'
#
loop_
_entity.id
_entity.type
_entity.pdbx_description
1 polymer ?
#
loop_
_entity_poly.entity_id
_entity_poly.type
_entity_poly.pdbx_seq_one_letter_code
_entity_poly.pdbx_strand_id
1 'polypeptide(L)'
;MATTRREPQRVRRARRRAAYHADRARKATTPAQRYRVAEDALVSAVAHAPQPAGTARTVHGEVAEHARKVLERLELGSASAALAEHHLSRSGTERQRLAAALMCLRGLIARLPDTERDRLYEHYARHLDEEAHRISTQRGDW
;
A
#
# COMPACT_ATOMS: atom_id res chain seq x y z
N MET A 1 -23.89 -38.49 -8.81
CA MET A 1 -22.53 -37.99 -9.12
C MET A 1 -22.51 -36.48 -8.96
N ALA A 2 -21.89 -35.95 -7.92
CA ALA A 2 -21.75 -34.52 -7.72
C ALA A 2 -20.65 -33.99 -8.66
N THR A 3 -21.03 -33.28 -9.72
CA THR A 3 -20.06 -32.57 -10.56
C THR A 3 -19.41 -31.48 -9.72
N THR A 4 -18.15 -31.65 -9.37
CA THR A 4 -17.35 -30.63 -8.68
C THR A 4 -17.32 -29.39 -9.57
N ARG A 5 -18.04 -28.33 -9.19
CA ARG A 5 -18.02 -27.05 -9.91
C ARG A 5 -16.56 -26.60 -10.00
N ARG A 6 -16.06 -26.44 -11.23
CA ARG A 6 -14.71 -25.92 -11.47
C ARG A 6 -14.62 -24.52 -10.87
N GLU A 7 -13.57 -24.27 -10.10
CA GLU A 7 -13.28 -22.97 -9.50
C GLU A 7 -13.27 -21.89 -10.60
N PRO A 8 -13.98 -20.75 -10.42
CA PRO A 8 -13.99 -19.68 -11.41
C PRO A 8 -12.56 -19.16 -11.67
N GLN A 9 -12.23 -18.93 -12.94
CA GLN A 9 -10.88 -18.48 -13.35
C GLN A 9 -10.42 -17.23 -12.58
N ARG A 10 -11.37 -16.34 -12.23
CA ARG A 10 -11.13 -15.11 -11.48
C ARG A 10 -10.64 -15.38 -10.05
N VAL A 11 -11.18 -16.40 -9.38
CA VAL A 11 -10.79 -16.82 -8.02
C VAL A 11 -9.39 -17.43 -8.06
N ARG A 12 -9.14 -18.35 -9.00
CA ARG A 12 -7.82 -18.95 -9.22
C ARG A 12 -6.73 -17.89 -9.46
N ARG A 13 -7.02 -16.86 -10.26
CA ARG A 13 -6.09 -15.73 -10.50
C ARG A 13 -5.85 -14.89 -9.24
N ALA A 14 -6.89 -14.64 -8.44
CA ALA A 14 -6.73 -13.93 -7.16
C ALA A 14 -5.86 -14.71 -6.18
N ARG A 15 -6.10 -16.02 -6.02
CA ARG A 15 -5.29 -16.90 -5.18
C ARG A 15 -3.82 -16.93 -5.60
N ARG A 16 -3.53 -17.00 -6.90
CA ARG A 16 -2.15 -16.95 -7.42
C ARG A 16 -1.45 -15.63 -7.09
N ARG A 17 -2.15 -14.49 -7.19
CA ARG A 17 -1.58 -13.18 -6.81
C ARG A 17 -1.31 -13.10 -5.31
N ALA A 18 -2.25 -13.55 -4.48
CA ALA A 18 -2.06 -13.60 -3.04
C ALA A 18 -0.85 -14.47 -2.65
N ALA A 19 -0.73 -15.66 -3.25
CA ALA A 19 0.42 -16.54 -3.03
C ALA A 19 1.76 -15.92 -3.48
N TYR A 20 1.76 -15.19 -4.61
CA TYR A 20 2.95 -14.50 -5.10
C TYR A 20 3.42 -13.42 -4.11
N HIS A 21 2.52 -12.58 -3.60
CA HIS A 21 2.87 -11.53 -2.64
C HIS A 21 3.26 -12.10 -1.28
N ALA A 22 2.57 -13.15 -0.80
CA ALA A 22 2.95 -13.85 0.41
C ALA A 22 4.36 -14.47 0.32
N ASP A 23 4.71 -15.04 -0.84
CA ASP A 23 6.05 -15.58 -1.06
C ASP A 23 7.14 -14.50 -1.00
N ARG A 24 6.89 -13.34 -1.61
CA ARG A 24 7.80 -12.19 -1.53
C ARG A 24 7.92 -11.66 -0.10
N ALA A 25 6.81 -11.62 0.64
CA ALA A 25 6.81 -11.15 2.03
C ALA A 25 7.69 -12.05 2.91
N ARG A 26 7.61 -13.38 2.73
CA ARG A 26 8.47 -14.35 3.44
C ARG A 26 9.96 -14.18 3.12
N LYS A 27 10.30 -13.70 1.92
CA LYS A 27 11.69 -13.51 1.48
C LYS A 27 12.27 -12.14 1.88
N ALA A 28 11.45 -11.20 2.32
CA ALA A 28 11.89 -9.86 2.70
C ALA A 28 12.60 -9.88 4.08
N THR A 29 13.88 -9.56 4.10
CA THR A 29 14.72 -9.68 5.31
C THR A 29 14.84 -8.38 6.08
N THR A 30 14.67 -7.23 5.44
CA THR A 30 14.78 -5.91 6.09
C THR A 30 13.42 -5.20 6.23
N PRO A 31 13.26 -4.28 7.21
CA PRO A 31 12.04 -3.48 7.36
C PRO A 31 11.65 -2.74 6.07
N ALA A 32 12.62 -2.10 5.41
CA ALA A 32 12.39 -1.40 4.15
C ALA A 32 11.94 -2.35 3.02
N GLN A 33 12.50 -3.56 2.94
CA GLN A 33 12.04 -4.57 1.97
C GLN A 33 10.62 -5.05 2.26
N ARG A 34 10.28 -5.30 3.52
CA ARG A 34 8.92 -5.71 3.92
C ARG A 34 7.90 -4.62 3.56
N TYR A 35 8.24 -3.36 3.84
CA TYR A 35 7.43 -2.21 3.42
C TYR A 35 7.21 -2.19 1.90
N ARG A 36 8.28 -2.36 1.11
CA ARG A 36 8.17 -2.38 -0.36
C ARG A 36 7.30 -3.52 -0.87
N VAL A 37 7.40 -4.71 -0.26
CA VAL A 37 6.54 -5.83 -0.65
C VAL A 37 5.08 -5.55 -0.30
N ALA A 38 4.80 -4.95 0.85
CA ALA A 38 3.44 -4.57 1.23
C ALA A 38 2.87 -3.46 0.32
N GLU A 39 3.70 -2.49 -0.07
CA GLU A 39 3.38 -1.46 -1.07
C GLU A 39 2.98 -2.11 -2.42
N ASP A 40 3.79 -3.04 -2.93
CA ASP A 40 3.51 -3.79 -4.17
C ASP A 40 2.21 -4.60 -4.07
N ALA A 41 1.96 -5.25 -2.92
CA ALA A 41 0.76 -6.03 -2.67
C ALA A 41 -0.50 -5.15 -2.67
N LEU A 42 -0.44 -3.99 -2.01
CA LEU A 42 -1.53 -3.03 -1.96
C LEU A 42 -1.86 -2.46 -3.34
N VAL A 43 -0.85 -2.02 -4.10
CA VAL A 43 -1.05 -1.51 -5.47
C VAL A 43 -1.67 -2.58 -6.36
N SER A 44 -1.23 -3.84 -6.21
CA SER A 44 -1.82 -4.97 -6.93
C SER A 44 -3.27 -5.23 -6.53
N ALA A 45 -3.60 -5.18 -5.24
CA ALA A 45 -4.95 -5.36 -4.72
C ALA A 45 -5.89 -4.28 -5.27
N VAL A 46 -5.50 -3.01 -5.17
CA VAL A 46 -6.25 -1.85 -5.70
C VAL A 46 -6.49 -1.97 -7.21
N ALA A 47 -5.46 -2.34 -7.99
CA ALA A 47 -5.59 -2.50 -9.43
C ALA A 47 -6.60 -3.59 -9.84
N HIS A 48 -6.84 -4.57 -8.95
CA HIS A 48 -7.75 -5.68 -9.18
C HIS A 48 -9.05 -5.60 -8.35
N ALA A 49 -9.29 -4.51 -7.63
CA ALA A 49 -10.54 -4.27 -6.92
C ALA A 49 -11.73 -4.21 -7.90
N PRO A 50 -12.97 -4.41 -7.44
CA PRO A 50 -14.17 -4.21 -8.26
C PRO A 50 -14.29 -2.79 -8.80
N GLN A 51 -13.90 -1.78 -8.01
CA GLN A 51 -13.93 -0.36 -8.36
C GLN A 51 -12.53 0.27 -8.18
N PRO A 52 -11.56 0.00 -9.07
CA PRO A 52 -10.16 0.37 -8.85
C PRO A 52 -9.91 1.85 -8.59
N ALA A 53 -10.66 2.75 -9.23
CA ALA A 53 -10.51 4.19 -9.02
C ALA A 53 -11.05 4.63 -7.65
N GLY A 54 -12.23 4.13 -7.25
CA GLY A 54 -12.81 4.41 -5.93
C GLY A 54 -11.95 3.86 -4.80
N THR A 55 -11.49 2.61 -4.92
CA THR A 55 -10.57 2.00 -3.95
C THR A 55 -9.26 2.78 -3.87
N ALA A 56 -8.67 3.17 -5.01
CA ALA A 56 -7.44 3.96 -5.02
C ALA A 56 -7.62 5.33 -4.33
N ARG A 57 -8.79 5.98 -4.50
CA ARG A 57 -9.11 7.24 -3.85
C ARG A 57 -9.19 7.11 -2.33
N THR A 58 -9.86 6.07 -1.82
CA THR A 58 -9.97 5.81 -0.37
C THR A 58 -8.59 5.57 0.23
N VAL A 59 -7.82 4.65 -0.35
CA VAL A 59 -6.48 4.30 0.13
C VAL A 59 -5.52 5.50 0.02
N HIS A 60 -5.63 6.31 -1.04
CA HIS A 60 -4.87 7.55 -1.16
C HIS A 60 -5.12 8.49 0.03
N GLY A 61 -6.38 8.67 0.43
CA GLY A 61 -6.74 9.50 1.59
C GLY A 61 -6.04 9.06 2.86
N GLU A 62 -6.08 7.77 3.16
CA GLU A 62 -5.45 7.18 4.35
C GLU A 62 -3.91 7.31 4.30
N VAL A 63 -3.28 6.94 3.17
CA VAL A 63 -1.82 7.03 3.00
C VAL A 63 -1.35 8.48 3.06
N ALA A 64 -2.11 9.43 2.50
CA ALA A 64 -1.78 10.84 2.56
C ALA A 64 -1.86 11.38 4.00
N GLU A 65 -2.85 10.96 4.79
CA GLU A 65 -2.92 11.31 6.21
C GLU A 65 -1.72 10.76 6.99
N HIS A 66 -1.34 9.51 6.74
CA HIS A 66 -0.14 8.92 7.33
C HIS A 66 1.14 9.67 6.95
N ALA A 67 1.28 10.05 5.68
CA ALA A 67 2.41 10.86 5.23
C ALA A 67 2.48 12.20 5.97
N ARG A 68 1.34 12.89 6.19
CA ARG A 68 1.29 14.13 6.97
C ARG A 68 1.69 13.91 8.43
N LYS A 69 1.21 12.84 9.08
CA LYS A 69 1.61 12.51 10.47
C LYS A 69 3.11 12.25 10.60
N VAL A 70 3.73 11.62 9.60
CA VAL A 70 5.19 11.42 9.58
C VAL A 70 5.90 12.74 9.28
N LEU A 71 5.35 13.57 8.38
CA LEU A 71 5.88 14.88 8.05
C LEU A 71 5.92 15.80 9.29
N GLU A 72 4.88 15.81 10.11
CA GLU A 72 4.82 16.58 11.37
C GLU A 72 5.91 16.20 12.38
N ARG A 73 6.41 14.96 12.32
CA ARG A 73 7.52 14.49 13.18
C ARG A 73 8.89 14.88 12.64
N LEU A 74 8.98 15.19 11.36
CA LEU A 74 10.21 15.63 10.75
C LEU A 74 10.32 17.14 10.96
N GLU A 75 11.40 17.60 11.57
CA GLU A 75 11.75 19.02 11.66
C GLU A 75 12.25 19.56 10.31
N LEU A 76 11.45 19.36 9.25
CA LEU A 76 11.79 19.85 7.92
C LEU A 76 11.60 21.37 7.85
N GLY A 77 12.49 22.04 7.12
CA GLY A 77 12.27 23.42 6.72
C GLY A 77 10.97 23.58 5.91
N SER A 78 10.37 24.77 5.98
CA SER A 78 9.08 25.10 5.37
C SER A 78 8.97 24.75 3.87
N ALA A 79 10.06 24.91 3.11
CA ALA A 79 10.11 24.55 1.70
C ALA A 79 9.97 23.03 1.44
N SER A 80 10.59 22.20 2.29
CA SER A 80 10.51 20.74 2.15
C SER A 80 9.15 20.21 2.59
N ALA A 81 8.56 20.81 3.63
CA ALA A 81 7.19 20.50 4.03
C ALA A 81 6.17 20.89 2.95
N ALA A 82 6.31 22.08 2.36
CA ALA A 82 5.46 22.53 1.26
C ALA A 82 5.58 21.62 0.02
N LEU A 83 6.80 21.17 -0.32
CA LEU A 83 7.01 20.24 -1.42
C LEU A 83 6.34 18.87 -1.16
N ALA A 84 6.45 18.35 0.07
CA ALA A 84 5.79 17.10 0.45
C ALA A 84 4.26 17.22 0.32
N GLU A 85 3.67 18.31 0.85
CA GLU A 85 2.23 18.55 0.73
C GLU A 85 1.78 18.74 -0.73
N HIS A 86 2.60 19.41 -1.56
CA HIS A 86 2.35 19.52 -2.99
C HIS A 86 2.30 18.14 -3.67
N HIS A 87 3.19 17.23 -3.32
CA HIS A 87 3.16 15.86 -3.84
C HIS A 87 1.92 15.07 -3.37
N LEU A 88 1.45 15.28 -2.14
CA LEU A 88 0.25 14.63 -1.60
C LEU A 88 -1.05 15.15 -2.23
N SER A 89 -1.07 16.43 -2.61
CA SER A 89 -2.21 17.11 -3.22
C SER A 89 -2.20 17.12 -4.75
N ARG A 90 -1.16 16.55 -5.38
CA ARG A 90 -0.98 16.58 -6.84
C ARG A 90 -2.17 15.97 -7.59
N SER A 91 -2.57 16.64 -8.67
CA SER A 91 -3.60 16.16 -9.59
C SER A 91 -3.12 14.97 -10.44
N GLY A 92 -4.03 14.09 -10.81
CA GLY A 92 -3.75 12.92 -11.65
C GLY A 92 -4.85 11.87 -11.51
N THR A 93 -4.68 10.72 -12.15
CA THR A 93 -5.56 9.56 -11.92
C THR A 93 -5.45 9.08 -10.48
N GLU A 94 -6.50 8.50 -9.91
CA GLU A 94 -6.48 8.04 -8.50
C GLU A 94 -5.34 7.06 -8.21
N ARG A 95 -4.95 6.23 -9.20
CA ARG A 95 -3.80 5.34 -9.07
C ARG A 95 -2.47 6.09 -9.04
N GLN A 96 -2.31 7.15 -9.85
CA GLN A 96 -1.12 8.00 -9.81
C GLN A 96 -1.03 8.76 -8.48
N ARG A 97 -2.16 9.24 -7.97
CA ARG A 97 -2.24 9.91 -6.67
C ARG A 97 -1.84 8.98 -5.53
N LEU A 98 -2.37 7.75 -5.52
CA LEU A 98 -1.96 6.71 -4.57
C LEU A 98 -0.46 6.40 -4.66
N ALA A 99 0.07 6.18 -5.87
CA ALA A 99 1.50 5.90 -6.05
C ALA A 99 2.39 7.05 -5.56
N ALA A 100 1.99 8.30 -5.82
CA ALA A 100 2.70 9.47 -5.32
C ALA A 100 2.66 9.56 -3.79
N ALA A 101 1.53 9.27 -3.17
CA ALA A 101 1.40 9.27 -1.71
C ALA A 101 2.26 8.18 -1.04
N LEU A 102 2.27 6.95 -1.58
CA LEU A 102 3.13 5.86 -1.11
C LEU A 102 4.61 6.20 -1.25
N MET A 103 4.99 6.78 -2.39
CA MET A 103 6.36 7.26 -2.62
C MET A 103 6.76 8.35 -1.62
N CYS A 104 5.86 9.30 -1.35
CA CYS A 104 6.06 10.37 -0.39
C CYS A 104 6.24 9.80 1.03
N LEU A 105 5.31 8.96 1.50
CA LEU A 105 5.38 8.31 2.80
C LEU A 105 6.70 7.56 2.99
N ARG A 106 7.09 6.73 2.02
CA ARG A 106 8.36 5.99 2.07
C ARG A 106 9.57 6.92 2.15
N GLY A 107 9.54 8.02 1.40
CA GLY A 107 10.61 9.03 1.39
C GLY A 107 10.68 9.85 2.68
N LEU A 108 9.55 10.07 3.36
CA LEU A 108 9.51 10.71 4.67
C LEU A 108 10.06 9.77 5.74
N ILE A 109 9.61 8.51 5.77
CA ILE A 109 10.13 7.50 6.71
C ILE A 109 11.65 7.34 6.56
N ALA A 110 12.16 7.32 5.32
CA ALA A 110 13.59 7.19 5.04
C ALA A 110 14.47 8.30 5.64
N ARG A 111 13.90 9.45 5.98
CA ARG A 111 14.61 10.60 6.57
C ARG A 111 14.69 10.56 8.09
N LEU A 112 13.99 9.63 8.73
CA LEU A 112 14.01 9.48 10.18
C LEU A 112 15.29 8.76 10.65
N PRO A 113 15.66 8.92 11.94
CA PRO A 113 16.71 8.13 12.57
C PRO A 113 16.44 6.64 12.42
N ASP A 114 17.51 5.84 12.27
CA ASP A 114 17.43 4.41 11.91
C ASP A 114 16.40 3.62 12.75
N THR A 115 16.42 3.78 14.08
CA THR A 115 15.50 3.08 14.99
C THR A 115 14.03 3.45 14.74
N GLU A 116 13.73 4.73 14.49
CA GLU A 116 12.34 5.17 14.23
C GLU A 116 11.91 4.81 12.81
N ARG A 117 12.81 4.97 11.84
CA ARG A 117 12.61 4.56 10.45
C ARG A 117 12.19 3.11 10.36
N ASP A 118 12.96 2.22 10.98
CA ASP A 118 12.72 0.78 10.89
C ASP A 118 11.41 0.40 11.59
N ARG A 119 11.13 1.00 12.76
CA ARG A 119 9.84 0.85 13.46
C ARG A 119 8.65 1.28 12.59
N LEU A 120 8.75 2.41 11.91
CA LEU A 120 7.68 2.89 11.03
C LEU A 120 7.56 2.08 9.75
N TYR A 121 8.67 1.61 9.18
CA TYR A 121 8.60 0.67 8.06
C TYR A 121 7.85 -0.60 8.44
N GLU A 122 8.12 -1.18 9.62
CA GLU A 122 7.38 -2.37 10.07
C GLU A 122 5.91 -2.07 10.37
N HIS A 123 5.63 -0.94 11.02
CA HIS A 123 4.26 -0.51 11.31
C HIS A 123 3.45 -0.38 10.02
N TYR A 124 3.96 0.37 9.04
CA TYR A 124 3.24 0.56 7.78
C TYR A 124 3.29 -0.66 6.88
N ALA A 125 4.32 -1.50 6.92
CA ALA A 125 4.31 -2.77 6.19
C ALA A 125 3.11 -3.63 6.63
N ARG A 126 2.86 -3.74 7.94
CA ARG A 126 1.71 -4.46 8.47
C ARG A 126 0.39 -3.82 8.03
N HIS A 127 0.26 -2.51 8.18
CA HIS A 127 -0.95 -1.78 7.80
C HIS A 127 -1.29 -1.92 6.30
N LEU A 128 -0.29 -1.79 5.42
CA LEU A 128 -0.49 -1.92 3.98
C LEU A 128 -0.83 -3.36 3.56
N ASP A 129 -0.28 -4.37 4.24
CA ASP A 129 -0.60 -5.79 4.00
C ASP A 129 -2.03 -6.12 4.46
N GLU A 130 -2.43 -5.65 5.65
CA GLU A 130 -3.81 -5.75 6.13
C GLU A 130 -4.79 -5.11 5.14
N GLU A 131 -4.45 -3.93 4.60
CA GLU A 131 -5.29 -3.25 3.62
C GLU A 131 -5.36 -3.99 2.29
N ALA A 132 -4.22 -4.49 1.79
CA ALA A 132 -4.17 -5.32 0.60
C ALA A 132 -5.02 -6.59 0.76
N HIS A 133 -5.01 -7.18 1.96
CA HIS A 133 -5.85 -8.33 2.31
C HIS A 133 -7.34 -7.96 2.31
N ARG A 134 -7.74 -6.88 3.00
CA ARG A 134 -9.13 -6.38 3.02
C ARG A 134 -9.70 -6.17 1.62
N ILE A 135 -8.96 -5.47 0.75
CA ILE A 135 -9.38 -5.21 -0.63
C ILE A 135 -9.51 -6.52 -1.43
N SER A 136 -8.62 -7.47 -1.18
CA SER A 136 -8.61 -8.76 -1.87
C SER A 136 -9.74 -9.69 -1.43
N THR A 137 -10.16 -9.62 -0.15
CA THR A 137 -11.20 -10.48 0.43
C THR A 137 -12.61 -9.93 0.33
N GLN A 138 -12.81 -8.61 0.20
CA GLN A 138 -14.13 -8.01 -0.15
C GLN A 138 -14.73 -8.54 -1.47
N ARG A 139 -13.99 -9.36 -2.23
CA ARG A 139 -14.46 -10.14 -3.38
C ARG A 139 -15.09 -11.50 -3.05
N GLY A 140 -15.06 -11.95 -1.80
CA GLY A 140 -15.42 -13.32 -1.39
C GLY A 140 -16.90 -13.59 -1.16
N ASP A 141 -17.73 -12.54 -1.04
CA ASP A 141 -19.13 -12.67 -0.60
C ASP A 141 -20.17 -12.68 -1.73
N TRP A 142 -19.77 -13.01 -2.98
CA TRP A 142 -20.67 -13.12 -4.13
C TRP A 142 -20.45 -14.39 -4.96
#